data_AF-A0A2E7RLI4-F1
#
_entry.id   AF-A0A2E7RLI4-F1
#
_cell.length_a   1.000
_cell.length_b   1.000
_cell.length_c   1.000
_cell.angle_alpha   90.00
_cell.angle_beta   90.00
_cell.angle_gamma   90.00
#
_symmetry.space_group_name_H-M   'P 1'
#
loop_
_entity.id
_entity.type
_entity.pdbx_description
1 polymer ?
#
loop_
_entity_poly.entity_id
_entity_poly.type
_entity_poly.pdbx_seq_one_letter_code
_entity_poly.pdbx_strand_id
1 'polypeptide(L)'
;MVSNQRNASGQPESVSNSDPRILAQKGWASKMAMWVSALLVVESVTGLWIYLASFSMSAQVQVLVHTLVGIAMTIPYLYYQVRHFLVWYNQKVTVIMILGYALLVAMLVCVASGFVLTWQGYFGPRISDNWNLTHLVSGIAAFVLVLLHIAIAYQRRRPFALKTPAFALAVGSFCRQSSVVLIASAVIVTAGAMSLPSKSLVHEVPDDYTIPEYLNEFDEYRGSPFAPTNARTAGNVLLDSELLSGSESCGTTGCHEQILAEWQPSAHRFSAANPPFQEVQKNFAAERDATQTRYCAGCHDPISLFAGAKDIHNMDLGAPGMQEGNSCAACHSISDVDKRGNADYVLTPPTKYLWEGTSGWKKKVSDFMIRSYPRQHLEDYDRNVLRTAEYCGACHKQFIPEALNRFGL
;
A
#
# COMPACT_ATOMS: atom_id res chain seq x y z
N MET A 1 2.36 -25.39 -55.14
CA MET A 1 1.24 -26.02 -55.87
C MET A 1 0.12 -26.30 -54.89
N VAL A 2 -1.02 -25.63 -55.05
CA VAL A 2 -2.20 -25.77 -54.18
C VAL A 2 -2.96 -27.01 -54.63
N SER A 3 -2.94 -28.07 -53.82
CA SER A 3 -3.80 -29.24 -54.01
C SER A 3 -5.24 -28.85 -53.68
N ASN A 4 -6.04 -28.54 -54.70
CA ASN A 4 -7.50 -28.45 -54.60
C ASN A 4 -8.06 -29.86 -54.42
N GLN A 5 -8.28 -30.29 -53.18
CA GLN A 5 -9.08 -31.49 -52.92
C GLN A 5 -10.54 -31.15 -53.20
N ARG A 6 -11.09 -31.75 -54.25
CA ARG A 6 -12.52 -31.74 -54.60
C ARG A 6 -13.13 -33.05 -54.13
N ASN A 7 -14.37 -33.02 -53.66
CA ASN A 7 -15.10 -34.25 -53.35
C ASN A 7 -15.37 -35.06 -54.64
N ALA A 8 -15.85 -36.30 -54.50
CA ALA A 8 -16.15 -37.19 -55.64
C ALA A 8 -17.18 -36.63 -56.65
N SER A 9 -17.83 -35.51 -56.33
CA SER A 9 -18.79 -34.78 -57.19
C SER A 9 -18.26 -33.46 -57.76
N GLY A 10 -16.98 -33.13 -57.59
CA GLY A 10 -16.36 -31.94 -58.19
C GLY A 10 -16.77 -30.60 -57.56
N GLN A 11 -17.51 -30.60 -56.45
CA GLN A 11 -17.84 -29.39 -55.70
C GLN A 11 -16.74 -29.05 -54.67
N PRO A 12 -16.54 -27.76 -54.33
CA PRO A 12 -15.69 -27.40 -53.20
C PRO A 12 -16.19 -28.14 -51.96
N GLU A 13 -15.32 -28.82 -51.23
CA GLU A 13 -15.70 -29.38 -49.93
C GLU A 13 -16.36 -28.27 -49.09
N SER A 14 -17.62 -28.50 -48.67
CA SER A 14 -18.30 -27.57 -47.78
C SER A 14 -17.48 -27.51 -46.49
N VAL A 15 -16.84 -26.37 -46.25
CA VAL A 15 -15.99 -26.22 -45.07
C VAL A 15 -16.88 -26.34 -43.84
N SER A 16 -16.77 -27.47 -43.14
CA SER A 16 -17.59 -27.74 -41.97
C SER A 16 -17.46 -26.61 -40.96
N ASN A 17 -18.58 -26.20 -40.34
CA ASN A 17 -18.59 -25.24 -39.23
C ASN A 17 -17.77 -25.72 -38.02
N SER A 18 -17.35 -26.99 -37.99
CA SER A 18 -16.45 -27.57 -36.99
C SER A 18 -14.95 -27.50 -37.35
N ASP A 19 -14.57 -26.94 -38.51
CA ASP A 19 -13.16 -26.77 -38.90
C ASP A 19 -12.42 -25.88 -37.86
N PRO A 20 -11.34 -26.38 -37.22
CA PRO A 20 -10.54 -25.62 -36.27
C PRO A 20 -10.05 -24.25 -36.74
N ARG A 21 -9.87 -24.05 -38.05
CA ARG A 21 -9.43 -22.78 -38.65
C ARG A 21 -10.56 -21.75 -38.64
N ILE A 22 -11.79 -22.17 -38.99
CA ILE A 22 -12.98 -21.31 -38.93
C ILE A 22 -13.31 -20.97 -37.48
N LEU A 23 -13.27 -21.96 -36.58
CA LEU A 23 -13.50 -21.75 -35.15
C LEU A 23 -12.48 -20.76 -34.56
N ALA A 24 -11.21 -20.89 -34.93
CA ALA A 24 -10.17 -19.95 -34.53
C ALA A 24 -10.46 -18.54 -35.05
N GLN A 25 -10.81 -18.36 -36.34
CA GLN A 25 -11.14 -17.05 -36.89
C GLN A 25 -12.28 -16.37 -36.12
N LYS A 26 -13.35 -17.10 -35.82
CA LYS A 26 -14.47 -16.61 -34.98
C LYS A 26 -14.00 -16.24 -33.57
N GLY A 27 -13.09 -17.04 -33.00
CA GLY A 27 -12.49 -16.78 -31.68
C GLY A 27 -11.67 -15.48 -31.65
N TRP A 28 -10.77 -15.27 -32.61
CA TRP A 28 -9.96 -14.05 -32.70
C TRP A 28 -10.79 -12.78 -32.98
N ALA A 29 -11.92 -12.93 -33.68
CA ALA A 29 -12.86 -11.83 -33.91
C ALA A 29 -13.82 -11.58 -32.73
N SER A 30 -13.81 -12.43 -31.70
CA SER A 30 -14.74 -12.33 -30.57
C SER A 30 -14.40 -11.15 -29.67
N LYS A 31 -15.36 -10.23 -29.50
CA LYS A 31 -15.27 -9.14 -28.52
C LYS A 31 -15.01 -9.65 -27.11
N MET A 32 -15.65 -10.77 -26.75
CA MET A 32 -15.49 -11.36 -25.43
C MET A 32 -14.07 -11.90 -25.21
N ALA A 33 -13.50 -12.57 -26.21
CA ALA A 33 -12.14 -13.07 -26.13
C ALA A 33 -11.13 -11.93 -25.98
N MET A 34 -11.33 -10.82 -26.72
CA MET A 34 -10.51 -9.62 -26.59
C MET A 34 -10.58 -9.04 -25.19
N TRP A 35 -11.79 -8.74 -24.68
CA TRP A 35 -11.96 -8.13 -23.35
C TRP A 35 -11.40 -9.00 -22.23
N VAL A 36 -11.71 -10.29 -22.22
CA VAL A 36 -11.22 -11.22 -21.18
C VAL A 36 -9.69 -11.32 -21.24
N SER A 37 -9.09 -11.43 -22.43
CA SER A 37 -7.63 -11.53 -22.55
C SER A 37 -6.94 -10.23 -22.14
N ALA A 38 -7.48 -9.07 -22.55
CA ALA A 38 -6.93 -7.77 -22.21
C ALA A 38 -7.00 -7.51 -20.69
N LEU A 39 -8.15 -7.79 -20.07
CA LEU A 39 -8.32 -7.64 -18.62
C LEU A 39 -7.46 -8.62 -17.83
N LEU A 40 -7.26 -9.85 -18.29
CA LEU A 40 -6.31 -10.78 -17.65
C LEU A 40 -4.87 -10.24 -17.68
N VAL A 41 -4.46 -9.61 -18.79
CA VAL A 41 -3.14 -8.96 -18.86
C VAL A 41 -3.07 -7.77 -17.92
N VAL A 42 -4.12 -6.94 -17.86
CA VAL A 42 -4.20 -5.82 -16.91
C VAL A 42 -4.11 -6.32 -15.47
N GLU A 43 -4.92 -7.30 -15.05
CA GLU A 43 -4.86 -7.89 -13.72
C GLU A 43 -3.47 -8.48 -13.41
N SER A 44 -2.84 -9.13 -14.37
CA SER A 44 -1.49 -9.69 -14.19
C SER A 44 -0.43 -8.58 -13.98
N VAL A 45 -0.46 -7.55 -14.80
CA VAL A 45 0.48 -6.41 -14.72
C VAL A 45 0.28 -5.64 -13.42
N THR A 46 -0.98 -5.42 -13.04
CA THR A 46 -1.32 -4.70 -11.82
C THR A 46 -0.99 -5.49 -10.56
N GLY A 47 -1.19 -6.82 -10.55
CA GLY A 47 -0.75 -7.70 -9.47
C GLY A 47 0.77 -7.71 -9.31
N LEU A 48 1.52 -7.78 -10.42
CA LEU A 48 2.99 -7.67 -10.40
C LEU A 48 3.46 -6.30 -9.92
N TRP A 49 2.76 -5.23 -10.30
CA TRP A 49 3.04 -3.88 -9.81
C TRP A 49 2.88 -3.81 -8.29
N ILE A 50 1.77 -4.31 -7.74
CA ILE A 50 1.54 -4.35 -6.29
C ILE A 50 2.66 -5.11 -5.58
N TYR A 51 3.17 -6.19 -6.19
CA TYR A 51 4.27 -6.96 -5.62
C TYR A 51 5.61 -6.20 -5.65
N LEU A 52 5.98 -5.60 -6.78
CA LEU A 52 7.33 -5.06 -7.03
C LEU A 52 7.50 -3.57 -6.72
N ALA A 53 6.43 -2.77 -6.82
CA ALA A 53 6.52 -1.33 -6.62
C ALA A 53 6.73 -0.99 -5.14
N SER A 54 7.41 0.13 -4.89
CA SER A 54 7.47 0.74 -3.57
C SER A 54 6.09 1.25 -3.15
N PHE A 55 5.90 1.43 -1.84
CA PHE A 55 4.68 2.05 -1.33
C PHE A 55 4.52 3.47 -1.90
N SER A 56 3.33 3.76 -2.41
CA SER A 56 3.00 5.06 -3.02
C SER A 56 1.48 5.20 -3.15
N MET A 57 1.00 6.42 -3.41
CA MET A 57 -0.42 6.65 -3.69
C MET A 57 -0.91 5.82 -4.89
N SER A 58 -0.10 5.69 -5.94
CA SER A 58 -0.46 4.88 -7.11
C SER A 58 -0.53 3.40 -6.78
N ALA A 59 0.36 2.87 -5.94
CA ALA A 59 0.29 1.49 -5.47
C ALA A 59 -0.99 1.23 -4.65
N GLN A 60 -1.40 2.16 -3.79
CA GLN A 60 -2.63 2.04 -3.01
C GLN A 60 -3.88 2.04 -3.90
N VAL A 61 -3.97 2.98 -4.84
CA VAL A 61 -5.05 2.99 -5.86
C VAL A 61 -5.04 1.69 -6.66
N GLN A 62 -3.85 1.18 -6.98
CA GLN A 62 -3.71 -0.05 -7.75
C GLN A 62 -4.27 -1.28 -7.01
N VAL A 63 -4.07 -1.39 -5.69
CA VAL A 63 -4.65 -2.46 -4.86
C VAL A 63 -6.18 -2.45 -4.94
N LEU A 64 -6.79 -1.26 -4.84
CA LEU A 64 -8.25 -1.12 -4.95
C LEU A 64 -8.75 -1.47 -6.35
N VAL A 65 -8.10 -0.95 -7.40
CA VAL A 65 -8.50 -1.22 -8.78
C VAL A 65 -8.36 -2.70 -9.12
N HIS A 66 -7.23 -3.33 -8.76
CA HIS A 66 -7.00 -4.78 -8.98
C HIS A 66 -8.08 -5.62 -8.29
N THR A 67 -8.38 -5.32 -7.02
CA THR A 67 -9.43 -6.03 -6.28
C THR A 67 -10.81 -5.89 -6.95
N LEU A 68 -11.21 -4.66 -7.29
CA LEU A 68 -12.53 -4.39 -7.86
C LEU A 68 -12.69 -4.98 -9.27
N VAL A 69 -11.67 -4.83 -10.12
CA VAL A 69 -11.67 -5.37 -11.48
C VAL A 69 -11.61 -6.89 -11.46
N GLY A 70 -10.77 -7.50 -10.60
CA GLY A 70 -10.73 -8.95 -10.38
C GLY A 70 -12.09 -9.55 -10.01
N ILE A 71 -12.81 -8.92 -9.07
CA ILE A 71 -14.18 -9.33 -8.70
C ILE A 71 -15.12 -9.17 -9.91
N ALA A 72 -15.15 -7.99 -10.53
CA ALA A 72 -16.06 -7.67 -11.62
C ALA A 72 -15.86 -8.59 -12.84
N MET A 73 -14.62 -8.98 -13.13
CA MET A 73 -14.29 -9.80 -14.29
C MET A 73 -14.49 -11.30 -14.08
N THR A 74 -14.72 -11.75 -12.84
CA THR A 74 -14.89 -13.18 -12.52
C THR A 74 -16.02 -13.81 -13.34
N ILE A 75 -17.20 -13.21 -13.35
CA ILE A 75 -18.37 -13.76 -14.08
C ILE A 75 -18.13 -13.77 -15.60
N PRO A 76 -17.72 -12.65 -16.24
CA PRO A 76 -17.35 -12.66 -17.65
C PRO A 76 -16.27 -13.68 -18.00
N TYR A 77 -15.23 -13.82 -17.17
CA TYR A 77 -14.16 -14.79 -17.36
C TYR A 77 -14.72 -16.23 -17.36
N LEU A 78 -15.47 -16.61 -16.34
CA LEU A 78 -16.05 -17.96 -16.22
C LEU A 78 -16.98 -18.28 -17.40
N TYR A 79 -17.84 -17.33 -17.78
CA TYR A 79 -18.71 -17.50 -18.94
C TYR A 79 -17.92 -17.69 -20.24
N TYR A 80 -16.86 -16.91 -20.45
CA TYR A 80 -15.98 -17.08 -21.61
C TYR A 80 -15.31 -18.45 -21.59
N GLN A 81 -14.84 -18.86 -20.43
CA GLN A 81 -14.05 -20.07 -20.26
C GLN A 81 -14.87 -21.33 -20.53
N VAL A 82 -16.12 -21.38 -20.08
CA VAL A 82 -17.08 -22.45 -20.42
C VAL A 82 -17.33 -22.48 -21.92
N ARG A 83 -17.59 -21.33 -22.55
CA ARG A 83 -17.81 -21.28 -24.00
C ARG A 83 -16.58 -21.69 -24.79
N HIS A 84 -15.40 -21.25 -24.38
CA HIS A 84 -14.14 -21.60 -25.00
C HIS A 84 -13.90 -23.11 -24.90
N PHE A 85 -14.13 -23.69 -23.72
CA PHE A 85 -14.06 -25.14 -23.51
C PHE A 85 -15.03 -25.90 -24.43
N LEU A 86 -16.30 -25.49 -24.48
CA LEU A 86 -17.34 -26.15 -25.28
C LEU A 86 -17.08 -26.08 -26.80
N VAL A 87 -16.36 -25.06 -27.29
CA VAL A 87 -15.97 -24.99 -28.70
C VAL A 87 -14.87 -25.99 -29.05
N TRP A 88 -13.98 -26.30 -28.10
CA TRP A 88 -12.76 -27.08 -28.36
C TRP A 88 -12.79 -28.50 -27.78
N TYR A 89 -13.72 -28.87 -26.89
CA TYR A 89 -13.69 -30.19 -26.20
C TYR A 89 -13.82 -31.39 -27.15
N ASN A 90 -14.55 -31.24 -28.26
CA ASN A 90 -14.72 -32.29 -29.27
C ASN A 90 -13.58 -32.34 -30.30
N GLN A 91 -12.57 -31.49 -30.18
CA GLN A 91 -11.44 -31.44 -31.10
C GLN A 91 -10.33 -32.38 -30.64
N LYS A 92 -9.47 -32.82 -31.57
CA LYS A 92 -8.29 -33.62 -31.22
C LYS A 92 -7.40 -32.82 -30.26
N VAL A 93 -6.94 -33.46 -29.19
CA VAL A 93 -6.08 -32.83 -28.18
C VAL A 93 -4.80 -32.32 -28.83
N THR A 94 -4.41 -31.10 -28.47
CA THR A 94 -3.17 -30.48 -28.95
C THR A 94 -2.44 -29.80 -27.80
N VAL A 95 -1.15 -29.47 -27.99
CA VAL A 95 -0.36 -28.70 -27.02
C VAL A 95 -1.06 -27.38 -26.62
N ILE A 96 -1.74 -26.71 -27.55
CA ILE A 96 -2.51 -25.48 -27.25
C ILE A 96 -3.64 -25.76 -26.25
N MET A 97 -4.35 -26.88 -26.40
CA MET A 97 -5.42 -27.27 -25.47
C MET A 97 -4.87 -27.64 -24.10
N ILE A 98 -3.74 -28.36 -24.04
CA ILE A 98 -3.07 -28.70 -22.78
C ILE A 98 -2.64 -27.42 -22.04
N LEU A 99 -2.03 -26.47 -22.74
CA LEU A 99 -1.72 -25.14 -22.17
C LEU A 99 -2.97 -24.40 -21.71
N GLY A 100 -4.08 -24.53 -22.46
CA GLY A 100 -5.37 -23.95 -22.08
C GLY A 100 -5.95 -24.57 -20.80
N TYR A 101 -5.83 -25.88 -20.61
CA TYR A 101 -6.27 -26.54 -19.38
C TYR A 101 -5.38 -26.20 -18.19
N ALA A 102 -4.06 -26.14 -18.38
CA ALA A 102 -3.13 -25.68 -17.35
C ALA A 102 -3.44 -24.23 -16.93
N LEU A 103 -3.68 -23.34 -17.92
CA LEU A 103 -4.09 -21.96 -17.67
C LEU A 103 -5.41 -21.88 -16.91
N LEU A 104 -6.40 -22.69 -17.29
CA LEU A 104 -7.69 -22.76 -16.60
C LEU A 104 -7.51 -23.12 -15.12
N VAL A 105 -6.74 -24.16 -14.83
CA VAL A 105 -6.48 -24.58 -13.43
C VAL A 105 -5.77 -23.46 -12.67
N ALA A 106 -4.71 -22.88 -13.24
CA ALA A 106 -3.97 -21.79 -12.60
C ALA A 106 -4.88 -20.58 -12.31
N MET A 107 -5.75 -20.21 -13.25
CA MET A 107 -6.70 -19.12 -13.07
C MET A 107 -7.77 -19.42 -12.04
N LEU A 108 -8.31 -20.64 -11.98
CA LEU A 108 -9.30 -21.02 -10.97
C LEU A 108 -8.70 -20.94 -9.56
N VAL A 109 -7.46 -21.41 -9.39
CA VAL A 109 -6.72 -21.27 -8.13
C VAL A 109 -6.50 -19.79 -7.80
N CYS A 110 -6.06 -18.98 -8.77
CA CYS A 110 -5.80 -17.55 -8.58
C CYS A 110 -7.06 -16.77 -8.18
N VAL A 111 -8.19 -17.03 -8.87
CA VAL A 111 -9.48 -16.40 -8.56
C VAL A 111 -9.96 -16.82 -7.18
N ALA A 112 -9.92 -18.12 -6.86
CA ALA A 112 -10.35 -18.62 -5.55
C ALA A 112 -9.51 -18.02 -4.42
N SER A 113 -8.18 -18.01 -4.56
CA SER A 113 -7.30 -17.40 -3.56
C SER A 113 -7.51 -15.88 -3.47
N GLY A 114 -7.77 -15.19 -4.59
CA GLY A 114 -8.09 -13.76 -4.62
C GLY A 114 -9.37 -13.42 -3.84
N PHE A 115 -10.42 -14.24 -3.97
CA PHE A 115 -11.64 -14.09 -3.16
C PHE A 115 -11.39 -14.34 -1.67
N VAL A 116 -10.57 -15.35 -1.33
CA VAL A 116 -10.19 -15.61 0.06
C VAL A 116 -9.45 -14.40 0.64
N LEU A 117 -8.48 -13.84 -0.09
CA LEU A 117 -7.73 -12.65 0.34
C LEU A 117 -8.62 -11.42 0.45
N THR A 118 -9.52 -11.20 -0.51
CA THR A 118 -10.47 -10.09 -0.46
C THR A 118 -11.37 -10.19 0.77
N TRP A 119 -11.89 -11.39 1.04
CA TRP A 119 -12.71 -11.65 2.23
C TRP A 119 -11.93 -11.40 3.52
N GLN A 120 -10.69 -11.92 3.61
CA GLN A 120 -9.81 -11.72 4.76
C GLN A 120 -9.44 -10.24 4.96
N GLY A 121 -9.18 -9.50 3.88
CA GLY A 121 -8.88 -8.06 3.95
C GLY A 121 -10.09 -7.24 4.40
N TYR A 122 -11.30 -7.62 3.99
CA TYR A 122 -12.50 -6.86 4.33
C TYR A 122 -13.04 -7.20 5.72
N PHE A 123 -13.14 -8.48 6.08
CA PHE A 123 -13.77 -8.94 7.32
C PHE A 123 -12.78 -9.41 8.38
N GLY A 124 -11.57 -9.79 8.00
CA GLY A 124 -10.57 -10.32 8.91
C GLY A 124 -9.63 -9.25 9.47
N PRO A 125 -8.79 -9.62 10.45
CA PRO A 125 -7.77 -8.72 11.00
C PRO A 125 -6.52 -8.61 10.11
N ARG A 126 -6.26 -9.61 9.25
CA ARG A 126 -5.14 -9.66 8.31
C ARG A 126 -5.39 -10.68 7.21
N ILE A 127 -4.66 -10.58 6.10
CA ILE A 127 -4.57 -11.66 5.12
C ILE A 127 -3.63 -12.77 5.57
N SER A 128 -3.86 -13.98 5.07
CA SER A 128 -3.00 -15.13 5.30
C SER A 128 -1.82 -15.16 4.33
N ASP A 129 -0.61 -15.40 4.85
CA ASP A 129 0.61 -15.48 4.03
C ASP A 129 0.55 -16.62 3.01
N ASN A 130 0.03 -17.79 3.40
CA ASN A 130 -0.14 -18.94 2.50
C ASN A 130 -1.09 -18.65 1.33
N TRP A 131 -2.24 -18.02 1.59
CA TRP A 131 -3.18 -17.63 0.55
C TRP A 131 -2.62 -16.52 -0.35
N ASN A 132 -1.86 -15.58 0.24
CA ASN A 132 -1.18 -14.52 -0.49
C ASN A 132 -0.14 -15.11 -1.44
N LEU A 133 0.67 -16.06 -0.97
CA LEU A 133 1.65 -16.78 -1.78
C LEU A 133 0.97 -17.61 -2.88
N THR A 134 -0.13 -18.29 -2.57
CA THR A 134 -0.90 -19.06 -3.54
C THR A 134 -1.44 -18.16 -4.65
N HIS A 135 -2.01 -17.01 -4.30
CA HIS A 135 -2.50 -16.05 -5.27
C HIS A 135 -1.38 -15.48 -6.15
N LEU A 136 -0.24 -15.10 -5.55
CA LEU A 136 0.93 -14.61 -6.28
C LEU A 136 1.47 -15.66 -7.27
N VAL A 137 1.74 -16.87 -6.81
CA VAL A 137 2.34 -17.93 -7.64
C VAL A 137 1.40 -18.37 -8.75
N SER A 138 0.11 -18.57 -8.43
CA SER A 138 -0.89 -18.94 -9.44
C SER A 138 -1.16 -17.80 -10.44
N GLY A 139 -1.10 -16.53 -10.01
CA GLY A 139 -1.17 -15.37 -10.88
C GLY A 139 0.01 -15.26 -11.85
N ILE A 140 1.25 -15.44 -11.36
CA ILE A 140 2.45 -15.48 -12.21
C ILE A 140 2.36 -16.65 -13.22
N ALA A 141 1.96 -17.83 -12.75
CA ALA A 141 1.78 -18.99 -13.62
C ALA A 141 0.73 -18.71 -14.71
N ALA A 142 -0.42 -18.14 -14.34
CA ALA A 142 -1.47 -17.78 -15.28
C ALA A 142 -1.01 -16.72 -16.29
N PHE A 143 -0.25 -15.71 -15.86
CA PHE A 143 0.32 -14.69 -16.74
C PHE A 143 1.24 -15.30 -17.80
N VAL A 144 2.17 -16.16 -17.39
CA VAL A 144 3.07 -16.85 -18.33
C VAL A 144 2.28 -17.76 -19.27
N LEU A 145 1.34 -18.54 -18.73
CA LEU A 145 0.54 -19.49 -19.51
C LEU A 145 -0.38 -18.79 -20.52
N VAL A 146 -0.97 -17.64 -20.20
CA VAL A 146 -1.83 -16.90 -21.14
C VAL A 146 -1.02 -16.33 -22.31
N LEU A 147 0.17 -15.79 -22.03
CA LEU A 147 1.08 -15.31 -23.08
C LEU A 147 1.52 -16.46 -24.00
N LEU A 148 1.94 -17.59 -23.43
CA LEU A 148 2.33 -18.77 -24.19
C LEU A 148 1.15 -19.35 -25.00
N HIS A 149 -0.03 -19.45 -24.38
CA HIS A 149 -1.23 -19.97 -25.04
C HIS A 149 -1.60 -19.13 -26.27
N ILE A 150 -1.63 -17.80 -26.14
CA ILE A 150 -1.94 -16.88 -27.25
C ILE A 150 -0.83 -16.90 -28.31
N ALA A 151 0.44 -16.86 -27.91
CA ALA A 151 1.58 -16.84 -28.83
C ALA A 151 1.66 -18.11 -29.68
N ILE A 152 1.57 -19.29 -29.06
CA ILE A 152 1.59 -20.58 -29.76
C ILE A 152 0.32 -20.76 -30.61
N ALA A 153 -0.84 -20.30 -30.12
CA ALA A 153 -2.08 -20.30 -30.89
C ALA A 153 -1.99 -19.45 -32.16
N TYR A 154 -1.31 -18.31 -32.10
CA TYR A 154 -1.03 -17.48 -33.26
C TYR A 154 0.03 -18.12 -34.17
N GLN A 155 1.18 -18.54 -33.63
CA GLN A 155 2.31 -19.07 -34.40
C GLN A 155 1.89 -20.28 -35.25
N ARG A 156 1.11 -21.21 -34.68
CA ARG A 156 0.59 -22.37 -35.42
C ARG A 156 -0.34 -21.99 -36.58
N ARG A 157 -0.97 -20.81 -36.50
CA ARG A 157 -1.94 -20.31 -37.48
C ARG A 157 -1.38 -19.18 -38.35
N ARG A 158 -0.11 -18.79 -38.17
CA ARG A 158 0.56 -17.75 -38.95
C ARG A 158 0.48 -18.00 -40.47
N PRO A 159 0.71 -19.22 -40.99
CA PRO A 159 0.59 -19.47 -42.43
C PRO A 159 -0.84 -19.28 -42.97
N PHE A 160 -1.85 -19.52 -42.13
CA PHE A 160 -3.26 -19.28 -42.46
C PHE A 160 -3.58 -17.78 -42.40
N ALA A 161 -3.08 -17.08 -41.39
CA ALA A 161 -3.23 -15.63 -41.26
C ALA A 161 -2.71 -14.88 -42.48
N LEU A 162 -1.55 -15.29 -43.01
CA LEU A 162 -0.93 -14.69 -44.20
C LEU A 162 -1.76 -14.89 -45.49
N LYS A 163 -2.61 -15.92 -45.54
CA LYS A 163 -3.43 -16.26 -46.71
C LYS A 163 -4.87 -15.78 -46.60
N THR A 164 -5.30 -15.34 -45.42
CA THR A 164 -6.70 -15.00 -45.15
C THR A 164 -6.78 -13.61 -44.51
N PRO A 165 -7.04 -12.55 -45.31
CA PRO A 165 -7.08 -11.16 -44.83
C PRO A 165 -8.04 -10.94 -43.66
N ALA A 166 -9.20 -11.62 -43.66
CA ALA A 166 -10.17 -11.54 -42.57
C ALA A 166 -9.61 -12.04 -41.22
N PHE A 167 -8.75 -13.06 -41.23
CA PHE A 167 -8.09 -13.55 -40.02
C PHE A 167 -7.00 -12.58 -39.55
N ALA A 168 -6.19 -12.04 -40.48
CA ALA A 168 -5.18 -11.05 -40.16
C ALA A 168 -5.79 -9.78 -39.53
N LEU A 169 -6.92 -9.30 -40.06
CA LEU A 169 -7.67 -8.18 -39.49
C LEU A 169 -8.23 -8.48 -38.10
N ALA A 170 -8.72 -9.70 -37.87
CA ALA A 170 -9.19 -10.12 -36.56
C ALA A 170 -8.05 -10.10 -35.51
N VAL A 171 -6.89 -10.67 -35.84
CA VAL A 171 -5.70 -10.61 -34.96
C VAL A 171 -5.23 -9.18 -34.74
N GLY A 172 -5.15 -8.36 -35.79
CA GLY A 172 -4.74 -6.96 -35.68
C GLY A 172 -5.69 -6.14 -34.78
N SER A 173 -7.00 -6.35 -34.92
CA SER A 173 -8.00 -5.74 -34.04
C SER A 173 -7.86 -6.22 -32.60
N PHE A 174 -7.61 -7.51 -32.39
CA PHE A 174 -7.38 -8.09 -31.07
C PHE A 174 -6.18 -7.42 -30.36
N CYS A 175 -5.04 -7.32 -31.05
CA CYS A 175 -3.86 -6.68 -30.49
C CYS A 175 -4.10 -5.19 -30.19
N ARG A 176 -4.64 -4.44 -31.16
CA ARG A 176 -4.90 -3.00 -31.00
C ARG A 176 -5.84 -2.72 -29.83
N GLN A 177 -6.95 -3.45 -29.73
CA GLN A 177 -7.91 -3.24 -28.64
C GLN A 177 -7.32 -3.62 -27.29
N SER A 178 -6.54 -4.70 -27.21
CA SER A 178 -5.86 -5.08 -25.98
C SER A 178 -4.87 -4.00 -25.52
N SER A 179 -4.11 -3.41 -26.45
CA SER A 179 -3.21 -2.29 -26.16
C SER A 179 -3.98 -1.04 -25.69
N VAL A 180 -5.13 -0.73 -26.31
CA VAL A 180 -5.98 0.39 -25.88
C VAL A 180 -6.48 0.19 -24.45
N VAL A 181 -6.94 -1.02 -24.10
CA VAL A 181 -7.40 -1.34 -22.73
C VAL A 181 -6.26 -1.20 -21.72
N LEU A 182 -5.07 -1.71 -22.04
CA LEU A 182 -3.91 -1.61 -21.16
C LEU A 182 -3.51 -0.13 -20.94
N ILE A 183 -3.41 0.66 -22.00
CA ILE A 183 -3.09 2.09 -21.90
C ILE A 183 -4.17 2.83 -21.12
N ALA A 184 -5.45 2.58 -21.41
CA ALA A 184 -6.56 3.20 -20.68
C ALA A 184 -6.51 2.86 -19.19
N SER A 185 -6.19 1.61 -18.82
CA SER A 185 -6.05 1.21 -17.42
C SER A 185 -4.93 1.98 -16.71
N ALA A 186 -3.76 2.13 -17.34
CA ALA A 186 -2.63 2.88 -16.80
C ALA A 186 -2.97 4.38 -16.63
N VAL A 187 -3.68 4.97 -17.60
CA VAL A 187 -4.15 6.36 -17.53
C VAL A 187 -5.15 6.54 -16.39
N ILE A 188 -6.11 5.62 -16.22
CA ILE A 188 -7.10 5.69 -15.13
C ILE A 188 -6.42 5.62 -13.77
N VAL A 189 -5.49 4.69 -13.56
CA VAL A 189 -4.75 4.56 -12.29
C VAL A 189 -3.93 5.81 -12.01
N THR A 190 -3.21 6.32 -13.02
CA THR A 190 -2.38 7.53 -12.87
C THR A 190 -3.24 8.76 -12.58
N ALA A 191 -4.30 8.98 -13.36
CA ALA A 191 -5.21 10.10 -13.15
C ALA A 191 -5.93 10.02 -11.80
N GLY A 192 -6.34 8.81 -11.38
CA GLY A 192 -6.92 8.56 -10.06
C GLY A 192 -5.95 8.91 -8.93
N ALA A 193 -4.69 8.47 -9.04
CA ALA A 193 -3.65 8.80 -8.07
C ALA A 193 -3.36 10.31 -8.00
N MET A 194 -3.33 11.01 -9.14
CA MET A 194 -3.11 12.46 -9.21
C MET A 194 -4.31 13.29 -8.71
N SER A 195 -5.52 12.72 -8.76
CA SER A 195 -6.74 13.39 -8.31
C SER A 195 -6.97 13.29 -6.80
N LEU A 196 -6.26 12.37 -6.13
CA LEU A 196 -6.36 12.20 -4.69
C LEU A 196 -5.43 13.20 -3.99
N PRO A 197 -5.90 13.87 -2.93
CA PRO A 197 -5.09 14.85 -2.21
C PRO A 197 -3.87 14.16 -1.58
N SER A 198 -2.68 14.59 -1.96
CA SER A 198 -1.43 14.30 -1.24
C SER A 198 -1.02 15.55 -0.47
N LYS A 199 -1.23 15.54 0.85
CA LYS A 199 -0.69 16.56 1.74
C LYS A 199 0.69 16.09 2.20
N SER A 200 1.72 16.94 2.06
CA SER A 200 2.99 16.68 2.77
C SER A 200 2.72 16.83 4.26
N LEU A 201 3.05 15.80 5.03
CA LEU A 201 2.90 15.80 6.48
C LEU A 201 4.27 15.91 7.18
N VAL A 202 5.33 16.08 6.40
CA VAL A 202 6.69 16.33 6.85
C VAL A 202 7.11 17.68 6.31
N HIS A 203 7.70 18.50 7.17
CA HIS A 203 8.03 19.88 6.89
C HIS A 203 9.46 20.19 7.34
N GLU A 204 10.19 20.94 6.54
CA GLU A 204 11.44 21.54 6.98
C GLU A 204 11.19 22.51 8.13
N VAL A 205 12.21 22.75 8.94
CA VAL A 205 12.15 23.72 10.03
C VAL A 205 12.01 25.13 9.43
N PRO A 206 10.93 25.88 9.75
CA PRO A 206 10.74 27.24 9.26
C PRO A 206 11.84 28.21 9.74
N ASP A 207 12.11 29.25 8.95
CA ASP A 207 13.12 30.29 9.30
C ASP A 207 12.73 31.08 10.57
N ASP A 208 11.44 31.15 10.89
CA ASP A 208 10.90 31.81 12.08
C ASP A 208 10.77 30.87 13.30
N TYR A 209 11.20 29.61 13.18
CA TYR A 209 11.22 28.68 14.31
C TYR A 209 12.37 28.99 15.27
N THR A 210 12.07 29.17 16.56
CA THR A 210 13.08 29.61 17.52
C THR A 210 13.97 28.45 17.96
N ILE A 211 15.28 28.56 17.70
CA ILE A 211 16.30 27.65 18.23
C ILE A 211 17.19 28.43 19.20
N PRO A 212 17.19 28.11 20.51
CA PRO A 212 17.96 28.88 21.48
C PRO A 212 19.47 28.86 21.21
N GLU A 213 20.06 30.04 21.04
CA GLU A 213 21.45 30.21 20.59
C GLU A 213 22.47 29.58 21.54
N TYR A 214 22.22 29.63 22.85
CA TYR A 214 23.09 29.04 23.88
C TYR A 214 23.28 27.53 23.72
N LEU A 215 22.38 26.84 23.00
CA LEU A 215 22.49 25.40 22.76
C LEU A 215 23.65 25.06 21.80
N ASN A 216 24.15 26.02 21.03
CA ASN A 216 25.31 25.82 20.15
C ASN A 216 26.61 25.52 20.92
N GLU A 217 26.66 25.90 22.19
CA GLU A 217 27.77 25.61 23.12
C GLU A 217 27.82 24.13 23.52
N PHE A 218 26.71 23.39 23.33
CA PHE A 218 26.59 21.98 23.69
C PHE A 218 26.59 21.09 22.45
N ASP A 219 27.68 20.33 22.26
CA ASP A 219 27.87 19.46 21.09
C ASP A 219 26.70 18.48 20.87
N GLU A 220 26.05 18.01 21.93
CA GLU A 220 24.92 17.07 21.86
C GLU A 220 23.61 17.66 21.32
N TYR A 221 23.46 18.99 21.37
CA TYR A 221 22.26 19.70 20.93
C TYR A 221 22.44 20.47 19.63
N ARG A 222 23.69 20.59 19.15
CA ARG A 222 24.03 21.38 17.96
C ARG A 222 23.24 20.90 16.74
N GLY A 223 22.46 21.81 16.15
CA GLY A 223 21.66 21.55 14.96
C GLY A 223 20.38 20.73 15.19
N SER A 224 20.01 20.43 16.45
CA SER A 224 18.73 19.83 16.76
C SER A 224 17.66 20.91 16.96
N PRO A 225 16.58 20.93 16.16
CA PRO A 225 15.48 21.87 16.39
C PRO A 225 14.70 21.55 17.67
N PHE A 226 14.83 20.31 18.17
CA PHE A 226 14.09 19.82 19.33
C PHE A 226 14.84 20.01 20.65
N ALA A 227 16.08 20.48 20.63
CA ALA A 227 16.83 20.70 21.86
C ALA A 227 16.08 21.66 22.83
N PRO A 228 16.16 21.47 24.16
CA PRO A 228 17.14 20.64 24.87
C PRO A 228 16.66 19.21 25.25
N THR A 229 15.77 18.59 24.48
CA THR A 229 15.58 17.13 24.53
C THR A 229 16.55 16.41 23.59
N ASN A 230 16.85 15.13 23.87
CA ASN A 230 17.62 14.26 22.96
C ASN A 230 16.74 13.65 21.84
N ALA A 231 15.42 13.85 21.92
CA ALA A 231 14.47 13.34 20.95
C ALA A 231 14.67 14.04 19.60
N ARG A 232 14.69 13.24 18.53
CA ARG A 232 14.88 13.73 17.17
C ARG A 232 13.97 13.00 16.19
N THR A 233 13.63 13.67 15.10
CA THR A 233 13.07 12.99 13.92
C THR A 233 14.21 12.58 12.99
N ALA A 234 13.99 11.52 12.20
CA ALA A 234 14.90 11.19 11.11
C ALA A 234 14.98 12.39 10.14
N GLY A 235 16.15 13.02 10.06
CA GLY A 235 16.39 14.22 9.23
C GLY A 235 16.12 15.55 9.92
N ASN A 236 15.79 15.59 11.22
CA ASN A 236 15.53 16.84 11.97
C ASN A 236 14.42 17.73 11.36
N VAL A 237 13.38 17.10 10.84
CA VAL A 237 12.20 17.72 10.23
C VAL A 237 11.03 17.81 11.21
N LEU A 238 10.18 18.82 11.04
CA LEU A 238 8.90 18.93 11.75
C LEU A 238 7.83 18.05 11.09
N LEU A 239 6.84 17.65 11.88
CA LEU A 239 5.77 16.73 11.47
C LEU A 239 4.40 17.38 11.68
N ASP A 240 3.50 17.21 10.72
CA ASP A 240 2.10 17.50 10.98
C ASP A 240 1.60 16.60 12.12
N SER A 241 0.91 17.17 13.10
CA SER A 241 0.50 16.45 14.31
C SER A 241 -0.45 15.28 14.02
N GLU A 242 -1.12 15.28 12.86
CA GLU A 242 -1.94 14.16 12.39
C GLU A 242 -1.12 12.87 12.14
N LEU A 243 0.18 12.96 11.85
CA LEU A 243 1.04 11.77 11.72
C LEU A 243 1.17 10.98 13.01
N LEU A 244 1.20 11.71 14.13
CA LEU A 244 1.46 11.16 15.46
C LEU A 244 0.20 11.11 16.32
N SER A 245 -0.98 11.42 15.80
CA SER A 245 -2.24 11.35 16.55
C SER A 245 -3.23 10.38 15.88
N GLY A 246 -4.45 10.28 16.41
CA GLY A 246 -5.50 9.42 15.90
C GLY A 246 -5.35 7.97 16.35
N SER A 247 -4.87 7.72 17.58
CA SER A 247 -4.66 6.38 18.13
C SER A 247 -5.89 5.47 18.06
N GLU A 248 -7.10 6.03 18.13
CA GLU A 248 -8.36 5.27 17.95
C GLU A 248 -8.42 4.52 16.63
N SER A 249 -7.79 5.05 15.57
CA SER A 249 -7.73 4.41 14.26
C SER A 249 -7.03 3.05 14.27
N CYS A 250 -6.15 2.80 15.26
CA CYS A 250 -5.41 1.54 15.41
C CYS A 250 -6.28 0.41 15.96
N GLY A 251 -7.36 0.75 16.68
CA GLY A 251 -8.32 -0.20 17.23
C GLY A 251 -9.58 -0.39 16.37
N THR A 252 -9.62 0.09 15.13
CA THR A 252 -10.82 -0.08 14.30
C THR A 252 -10.93 -1.48 13.71
N THR A 253 -12.17 -1.96 13.56
CA THR A 253 -12.54 -3.09 12.71
C THR A 253 -11.79 -4.41 13.07
N GLY A 254 -11.50 -4.69 14.35
CA GLY A 254 -10.83 -5.92 14.76
C GLY A 254 -9.30 -5.90 14.70
N CYS A 255 -8.66 -4.73 14.69
CA CYS A 255 -7.20 -4.59 14.79
C CYS A 255 -6.73 -4.60 16.26
N HIS A 256 -6.04 -3.55 16.75
CA HIS A 256 -5.43 -3.51 18.08
C HIS A 256 -6.41 -3.11 19.20
N GLU A 257 -7.63 -3.66 19.18
CA GLU A 257 -8.72 -3.27 20.08
C GLU A 257 -8.36 -3.40 21.56
N GLN A 258 -7.75 -4.53 21.94
CA GLN A 258 -7.35 -4.77 23.33
C GLN A 258 -6.27 -3.77 23.79
N ILE A 259 -5.20 -3.61 23.02
CA ILE A 259 -4.09 -2.72 23.38
C ILE A 259 -4.56 -1.27 23.42
N LEU A 260 -5.44 -0.87 22.49
CA LEU A 260 -6.07 0.45 22.54
C LEU A 260 -6.85 0.64 23.84
N ALA A 261 -7.68 -0.34 24.23
CA ALA A 261 -8.45 -0.28 25.47
C ALA A 261 -7.57 -0.21 26.73
N GLU A 262 -6.42 -0.88 26.73
CA GLU A 262 -5.42 -0.82 27.81
C GLU A 262 -4.66 0.51 27.85
N TRP A 263 -4.35 1.09 26.69
CA TRP A 263 -3.68 2.38 26.58
C TRP A 263 -4.56 3.56 26.98
N GLN A 264 -5.86 3.54 26.65
CA GLN A 264 -6.81 4.63 26.93
C GLN A 264 -6.79 5.16 28.38
N PRO A 265 -6.80 4.31 29.43
CA PRO A 265 -6.70 4.76 30.82
C PRO A 265 -5.27 4.93 31.33
N SER A 266 -4.24 4.73 30.51
CA SER A 266 -2.84 4.66 30.95
C SER A 266 -2.20 6.02 31.20
N ALA A 267 -1.16 6.05 32.04
CA ALA A 267 -0.34 7.24 32.26
C ALA A 267 0.33 7.75 30.97
N HIS A 268 0.68 6.86 30.03
CA HIS A 268 1.27 7.24 28.74
C HIS A 268 0.30 8.02 27.86
N ARG A 269 -0.97 7.63 27.82
CA ARG A 269 -2.00 8.39 27.09
C ARG A 269 -2.19 9.79 27.69
N PHE A 270 -2.14 9.90 29.02
CA PHE A 270 -2.36 11.15 29.73
C PHE A 270 -1.07 11.96 29.96
N SER A 271 0.07 11.53 29.42
CA SER A 271 1.38 12.09 29.75
C SER A 271 1.48 13.59 29.46
N ALA A 272 0.82 14.06 28.40
CA ALA A 272 0.66 15.47 28.09
C ALA A 272 -0.59 16.07 28.74
N ALA A 273 -1.72 15.36 28.77
CA ALA A 273 -3.00 15.93 29.20
C ALA A 273 -3.16 16.09 30.74
N ASN A 274 -2.24 15.53 31.53
CA ASN A 274 -2.31 15.57 32.99
C ASN A 274 -2.24 17.01 33.54
N PRO A 275 -3.21 17.50 34.35
CA PRO A 275 -3.25 18.89 34.82
C PRO A 275 -1.98 19.37 35.57
N PRO A 276 -1.40 18.61 36.53
CA PRO A 276 -0.09 18.92 37.09
C PRO A 276 1.02 19.17 36.07
N PHE A 277 1.12 18.34 35.03
CA PHE A 277 2.12 18.52 33.97
C PHE A 277 1.86 19.82 33.20
N GLN A 278 0.60 20.06 32.84
CA GLN A 278 0.18 21.27 32.13
C GLN A 278 0.54 22.55 32.89
N GLU A 279 0.36 22.55 34.20
CA GLU A 279 0.70 23.69 35.06
C GLU A 279 2.22 23.88 35.18
N VAL A 280 2.96 22.80 35.42
CA VAL A 280 4.43 22.84 35.52
C VAL A 280 5.06 23.34 34.22
N GLN A 281 4.61 22.88 33.05
CA GLN A 281 5.19 23.35 31.78
C GLN A 281 4.91 24.84 31.54
N LYS A 282 3.75 25.36 31.94
CA LYS A 282 3.39 26.77 31.78
C LYS A 282 4.23 27.66 32.70
N ASN A 283 4.38 27.26 33.95
CA ASN A 283 5.23 27.98 34.91
C ASN A 283 6.70 27.94 34.45
N PHE A 284 7.17 26.79 33.97
CA PHE A 284 8.51 26.66 33.43
C PHE A 284 8.75 27.55 32.19
N ALA A 285 7.79 27.61 31.27
CA ALA A 285 7.85 28.51 30.11
C ALA A 285 7.84 29.99 30.51
N ALA A 286 7.03 30.37 31.52
CA ALA A 286 6.94 31.74 32.00
C ALA A 286 8.21 32.22 32.74
N GLU A 287 8.84 31.34 33.52
CA GLU A 287 10.09 31.66 34.23
C GLU A 287 11.33 31.61 33.34
N ARG A 288 11.28 30.81 32.27
CA ARG A 288 12.39 30.59 31.36
C ARG A 288 12.02 31.05 29.95
N ASP A 289 11.59 30.11 29.13
CA ASP A 289 11.14 30.33 27.77
C ASP A 289 10.38 29.08 27.28
N ALA A 290 9.45 29.27 26.33
CA ALA A 290 8.66 28.19 25.76
C ALA A 290 9.53 27.09 25.11
N THR A 291 10.65 27.45 24.46
CA THR A 291 11.53 26.47 23.81
C THR A 291 12.18 25.50 24.80
N GLN A 292 12.42 25.93 26.04
CA GLN A 292 13.01 25.06 27.05
C GLN A 292 12.05 23.94 27.50
N THR A 293 10.74 24.08 27.24
CA THR A 293 9.75 23.02 27.51
C THR A 293 9.89 21.81 26.58
N ARG A 294 10.68 21.91 25.49
CA ARG A 294 11.03 20.78 24.61
C ARG A 294 11.67 19.63 25.38
N TYR A 295 12.44 19.93 26.43
CA TYR A 295 12.99 18.94 27.36
C TYR A 295 11.91 18.03 27.94
N CYS A 296 10.82 18.63 28.46
CA CYS A 296 9.70 17.89 29.02
C CYS A 296 8.92 17.15 27.91
N ALA A 297 8.74 17.81 26.77
CA ALA A 297 7.93 17.33 25.66
C ALA A 297 8.49 16.05 25.01
N GLY A 298 9.81 15.83 25.05
CA GLY A 298 10.42 14.61 24.54
C GLY A 298 9.86 13.32 25.16
N CYS A 299 9.50 13.33 26.45
CA CYS A 299 8.92 12.15 27.10
C CYS A 299 7.39 12.24 27.25
N HIS A 300 6.84 13.45 27.37
CA HIS A 300 5.44 13.64 27.76
C HIS A 300 4.51 14.00 26.61
N ASP A 301 5.00 14.74 25.62
CA ASP A 301 4.19 15.37 24.57
C ASP A 301 4.92 15.34 23.21
N PRO A 302 5.26 14.14 22.70
CA PRO A 302 6.00 14.00 21.45
C PRO A 302 5.23 14.56 20.24
N ILE A 303 3.89 14.57 20.31
CA ILE A 303 3.03 15.15 19.28
C ILE A 303 3.30 16.65 19.14
N SER A 304 3.24 17.40 20.24
CA SER A 304 3.48 18.84 20.21
C SER A 304 4.96 19.18 19.98
N LEU A 305 5.88 18.35 20.47
CA LEU A 305 7.32 18.51 20.22
C LEU A 305 7.60 18.49 18.72
N PHE A 306 7.22 17.40 18.04
CA PHE A 306 7.57 17.21 16.64
C PHE A 306 6.71 18.06 15.69
N ALA A 307 5.55 18.52 16.13
CA ALA A 307 4.78 19.54 15.43
C ALA A 307 5.36 20.96 15.52
N GLY A 308 6.47 21.16 16.25
CA GLY A 308 7.07 22.48 16.45
C GLY A 308 6.24 23.39 17.37
N ALA A 309 5.28 22.85 18.10
CA ALA A 309 4.40 23.65 18.95
C ALA A 309 5.06 24.15 20.24
N LYS A 310 6.22 23.60 20.63
CA LYS A 310 7.03 24.08 21.76
C LYS A 310 7.92 25.25 21.32
N ASP A 311 7.30 26.37 21.01
CA ASP A 311 7.93 27.56 20.43
C ASP A 311 7.44 28.84 21.11
N ILE A 312 8.25 29.90 21.08
CA ILE A 312 7.95 31.19 21.73
C ILE A 312 6.71 31.87 21.16
N HIS A 313 6.33 31.54 19.93
CA HIS A 313 5.16 32.10 19.28
C HIS A 313 3.86 31.33 19.63
N ASN A 314 3.95 30.21 20.35
CA ASN A 314 2.82 29.39 20.74
C ASN A 314 2.66 29.29 22.27
N MET A 315 1.82 30.15 22.84
CA MET A 315 1.58 30.19 24.29
C MET A 315 0.75 29.03 24.82
N ASP A 316 0.05 28.29 23.95
CA ASP A 316 -0.66 27.07 24.35
C ASP A 316 0.30 25.88 24.51
N LEU A 317 1.51 25.98 23.95
CA LEU A 317 2.56 24.94 23.94
C LEU A 317 2.09 23.60 23.35
N GLY A 318 0.92 23.54 22.75
CA GLY A 318 0.25 22.33 22.32
C GLY A 318 0.02 22.29 20.82
N ALA A 319 -0.08 21.08 20.27
CA ALA A 319 -0.56 20.82 18.91
C ALA A 319 -1.89 20.04 18.93
N PRO A 320 -2.71 20.11 17.87
CA PRO A 320 -3.88 19.26 17.74
C PRO A 320 -3.51 17.78 17.91
N GLY A 321 -4.22 17.04 18.77
CA GLY A 321 -3.88 15.64 19.08
C GLY A 321 -3.06 15.45 20.35
N MET A 322 -2.48 16.50 20.94
CA MET A 322 -1.63 16.40 22.13
C MET A 322 -2.28 15.69 23.32
N GLN A 323 -3.61 15.65 23.40
CA GLN A 323 -4.34 14.96 24.46
C GLN A 323 -4.12 13.44 24.47
N GLU A 324 -3.55 12.89 23.39
CA GLU A 324 -3.13 11.49 23.32
C GLU A 324 -1.76 11.25 23.99
N GLY A 325 -1.02 12.30 24.37
CA GLY A 325 0.29 12.16 25.01
C GLY A 325 1.24 11.31 24.17
N ASN A 326 1.74 10.22 24.77
CA ASN A 326 2.44 9.16 24.04
C ASN A 326 1.42 8.29 23.30
N SER A 327 1.03 8.73 22.11
CA SER A 327 0.11 8.02 21.22
C SER A 327 0.67 6.71 20.68
N CYS A 328 -0.19 5.88 20.09
CA CYS A 328 0.22 4.66 19.39
C CYS A 328 1.27 4.98 18.31
N ALA A 329 0.99 5.98 17.47
CA ALA A 329 1.88 6.35 16.38
C ALA A 329 3.20 6.94 16.89
N ALA A 330 3.21 7.77 17.93
CA ALA A 330 4.44 8.30 18.52
C ALA A 330 5.31 7.17 19.06
N CYS A 331 4.72 6.22 19.82
CA CYS A 331 5.46 5.10 20.38
C CYS A 331 6.03 4.17 19.29
N HIS A 332 5.19 3.77 18.33
CA HIS A 332 5.55 2.79 17.31
C HIS A 332 6.45 3.34 16.19
N SER A 333 6.51 4.66 16.01
CA SER A 333 7.36 5.30 14.99
C SER A 333 8.81 5.55 15.47
N ILE A 334 9.10 5.26 16.74
CA ILE A 334 10.48 5.29 17.25
C ILE A 334 11.27 4.15 16.60
N SER A 335 12.28 4.51 15.82
CA SER A 335 13.09 3.59 15.03
C SER A 335 14.43 3.26 15.66
N ASP A 336 14.94 4.14 16.52
CA ASP A 336 16.22 3.96 17.21
C ASP A 336 16.20 4.62 18.59
N VAL A 337 16.96 4.08 19.53
CA VAL A 337 17.06 4.59 20.91
C VAL A 337 18.49 4.46 21.44
N ASP A 338 18.84 5.36 22.35
CA ASP A 338 20.09 5.28 23.11
C ASP A 338 19.79 5.30 24.62
N LYS A 339 20.77 4.85 25.41
CA LYS A 339 20.71 4.68 26.85
C LYS A 339 21.08 5.96 27.63
N ARG A 340 21.36 7.09 26.97
CA ARG A 340 21.66 8.36 27.67
C ARG A 340 20.50 8.78 28.59
N GLY A 341 19.26 8.68 28.13
CA GLY A 341 18.07 9.20 28.81
C GLY A 341 17.65 10.57 28.26
N ASN A 342 16.66 11.22 28.88
CA ASN A 342 16.05 12.48 28.42
C ASN A 342 15.47 12.39 27.00
N ALA A 343 14.67 11.35 26.75
CA ALA A 343 14.03 11.05 25.47
C ALA A 343 15.01 10.81 24.31
N ASP A 344 16.10 10.09 24.57
CA ASP A 344 17.10 9.84 23.53
C ASP A 344 16.65 8.76 22.54
N TYR A 345 15.85 9.19 21.56
CA TYR A 345 15.32 8.35 20.52
C TYR A 345 15.24 9.09 19.18
N VAL A 346 15.26 8.32 18.09
CA VAL A 346 14.92 8.79 16.73
C VAL A 346 13.51 8.32 16.41
N LEU A 347 12.66 9.25 15.99
CA LEU A 347 11.37 8.96 15.39
C LEU A 347 11.50 9.02 13.86
N THR A 348 11.25 7.91 13.17
CA THR A 348 11.13 7.90 11.70
C THR A 348 9.66 8.13 11.36
N PRO A 349 9.31 9.22 10.64
CA PRO A 349 7.91 9.54 10.35
C PRO A 349 7.22 8.40 9.60
N PRO A 350 6.03 7.95 10.04
CA PRO A 350 5.31 6.90 9.35
C PRO A 350 4.64 7.43 8.08
N THR A 351 4.38 6.56 7.12
CA THR A 351 3.63 6.91 5.90
C THR A 351 2.17 6.50 6.03
N LYS A 352 1.26 7.48 6.03
CA LYS A 352 -0.18 7.23 6.15
C LYS A 352 -0.76 6.56 4.90
N TYR A 353 -1.66 5.60 5.12
CA TYR A 353 -2.53 5.09 4.07
C TYR A 353 -3.58 6.12 3.69
N LEU A 354 -4.08 6.02 2.46
CA LEU A 354 -5.18 6.83 1.96
C LEU A 354 -6.35 6.70 2.93
N TRP A 355 -6.78 7.85 3.45
CA TRP A 355 -7.91 8.00 4.38
C TRP A 355 -7.74 7.33 5.76
N GLU A 356 -6.52 7.02 6.17
CA GLU A 356 -6.25 6.37 7.47
C GLU A 356 -6.79 7.16 8.67
N GLY A 357 -6.61 8.49 8.68
CA GLY A 357 -7.11 9.39 9.73
C GLY A 357 -8.59 9.78 9.61
N THR A 358 -9.33 9.20 8.67
CA THR A 358 -10.74 9.57 8.44
C THR A 358 -11.73 8.62 9.13
N SER A 359 -13.03 8.86 8.97
CA SER A 359 -14.11 8.04 9.53
C SER A 359 -15.06 7.50 8.46
N GLY A 360 -15.99 6.63 8.88
CA GLY A 360 -17.04 6.09 8.01
C GLY A 360 -16.51 5.15 6.91
N TRP A 361 -17.06 5.26 5.70
CA TRP A 361 -16.70 4.34 4.60
C TRP A 361 -15.26 4.51 4.12
N LYS A 362 -14.70 5.73 4.21
CA LYS A 362 -13.30 6.01 3.83
C LYS A 362 -12.32 5.26 4.72
N LYS A 363 -12.56 5.24 6.04
CA LYS A 363 -11.78 4.42 6.98
C LYS A 363 -11.84 2.94 6.64
N LYS A 364 -13.02 2.42 6.29
CA LYS A 364 -13.16 1.01 5.87
C LYS A 364 -12.31 0.67 4.64
N VAL A 365 -12.18 1.60 3.70
CA VAL A 365 -11.28 1.43 2.55
C VAL A 365 -9.82 1.43 3.00
N SER A 366 -9.44 2.32 3.93
CA SER A 366 -8.10 2.34 4.53
C SER A 366 -7.78 1.03 5.26
N ASP A 367 -8.68 0.55 6.12
CA ASP A 367 -8.54 -0.71 6.85
C ASP A 367 -8.35 -1.90 5.90
N PHE A 368 -9.13 -1.95 4.81
CA PHE A 368 -8.96 -2.95 3.77
C PHE A 368 -7.56 -2.87 3.13
N MET A 369 -7.06 -1.67 2.81
CA MET A 369 -5.73 -1.48 2.22
C MET A 369 -4.62 -1.88 3.18
N ILE A 370 -4.69 -1.49 4.46
CA ILE A 370 -3.69 -1.86 5.47
C ILE A 370 -3.60 -3.39 5.58
N ARG A 371 -4.73 -4.10 5.54
CA ARG A 371 -4.73 -5.57 5.65
C ARG A 371 -4.30 -6.30 4.39
N SER A 372 -4.72 -5.81 3.23
CA SER A 372 -4.41 -6.43 1.92
C SER A 372 -3.03 -6.04 1.40
N TYR A 373 -2.47 -4.93 1.88
CA TYR A 373 -1.17 -4.41 1.52
C TYR A 373 -0.38 -3.95 2.77
N PRO A 374 -0.03 -4.86 3.71
CA PRO A 374 0.45 -4.51 5.06
C PRO A 374 1.93 -4.12 5.15
N ARG A 375 2.69 -4.20 4.06
CA ARG A 375 4.15 -4.04 4.10
C ARG A 375 4.59 -2.72 4.73
N GLN A 376 3.99 -1.60 4.30
CA GLN A 376 4.33 -0.28 4.85
C GLN A 376 3.92 -0.15 6.31
N HIS A 377 2.73 -0.63 6.68
CA HIS A 377 2.28 -0.62 8.07
C HIS A 377 3.24 -1.37 9.00
N LEU A 378 3.72 -2.54 8.59
CA LEU A 378 4.70 -3.32 9.36
C LEU A 378 6.06 -2.62 9.39
N GLU A 379 6.52 -2.09 8.26
CA GLU A 379 7.78 -1.36 8.19
C GLU A 379 7.77 -0.16 9.13
N ASP A 380 6.67 0.60 9.18
CA ASP A 380 6.56 1.82 9.97
C ASP A 380 6.41 1.56 11.46
N TYR A 381 5.59 0.57 11.85
CA TYR A 381 5.12 0.40 13.22
C TYR A 381 5.63 -0.87 13.94
N ASP A 382 6.15 -1.88 13.23
CA ASP A 382 6.69 -3.10 13.83
C ASP A 382 8.22 -3.02 14.03
N ARG A 383 8.67 -2.01 14.77
CA ARG A 383 10.10 -1.77 15.01
C ARG A 383 10.65 -2.73 16.07
N ASN A 384 11.83 -3.31 15.82
CA ASN A 384 12.47 -4.24 16.77
C ASN A 384 12.79 -3.58 18.12
N VAL A 385 13.09 -2.27 18.12
CA VAL A 385 13.46 -1.53 19.33
C VAL A 385 12.38 -1.59 20.41
N LEU A 386 11.09 -1.65 20.03
CA LEU A 386 9.93 -1.76 20.92
C LEU A 386 9.98 -2.98 21.84
N ARG A 387 10.81 -3.98 21.53
CA ARG A 387 10.94 -5.25 22.26
C ARG A 387 12.11 -5.26 23.25
N THR A 388 12.75 -4.12 23.48
CA THR A 388 13.98 -3.99 24.29
C THR A 388 13.73 -3.13 25.53
N ALA A 389 14.52 -3.33 26.59
CA ALA A 389 14.42 -2.49 27.80
C ALA A 389 14.96 -1.07 27.54
N GLU A 390 15.88 -0.95 26.59
CA GLU A 390 16.45 0.30 26.10
C GLU A 390 15.39 1.28 25.61
N TYR A 391 14.35 0.76 24.96
CA TYR A 391 13.22 1.56 24.52
C TYR A 391 12.57 2.32 25.67
N CYS A 392 12.28 1.62 26.77
CA CYS A 392 11.75 2.25 27.96
C CYS A 392 12.78 3.20 28.59
N GLY A 393 14.06 2.81 28.58
CA GLY A 393 15.17 3.57 29.15
C GLY A 393 15.44 4.92 28.47
N ALA A 394 15.04 5.09 27.21
CA ALA A 394 15.16 6.38 26.50
C ALA A 394 14.43 7.51 27.25
N CYS A 395 13.26 7.21 27.83
CA CYS A 395 12.45 8.17 28.59
C CYS A 395 12.55 7.94 30.11
N HIS A 396 12.58 6.69 30.58
CA HIS A 396 12.63 6.35 32.01
C HIS A 396 14.05 6.40 32.61
N LYS A 397 14.85 7.34 32.12
CA LYS A 397 16.14 7.73 32.68
C LYS A 397 16.26 9.24 32.50
N GLN A 398 16.18 9.95 33.62
CA GLN A 398 16.16 11.41 33.63
C GLN A 398 17.39 11.97 34.34
N PHE A 399 18.00 12.97 33.72
CA PHE A 399 18.95 13.88 34.36
C PHE A 399 18.66 15.31 33.89
N ILE A 400 19.15 16.30 34.62
CA ILE A 400 19.04 17.70 34.21
C ILE A 400 20.35 18.08 33.49
N PRO A 401 20.33 18.26 32.15
CA PRO A 401 21.54 18.59 31.40
C PRO A 401 22.06 19.97 31.80
N GLU A 402 23.36 20.21 31.59
CA GLU A 402 24.00 21.49 31.90
C GLU A 402 23.32 22.67 31.19
N ALA A 403 22.95 22.48 29.92
CA ALA A 403 22.16 23.41 29.13
C ALA A 403 20.87 23.88 29.82
N LEU A 404 20.26 23.04 30.66
CA LEU A 404 19.03 23.36 31.39
C LEU A 404 19.29 23.80 32.83
N ASN A 405 20.27 23.20 33.52
CA ASN A 405 20.53 23.46 34.94
C ASN A 405 21.17 24.83 35.18
N ARG A 406 21.96 25.35 34.23
CA ARG A 406 22.77 26.57 34.36
C ARG A 406 23.57 26.67 35.67
N PHE A 407 23.87 25.53 36.29
CA PHE A 407 24.54 25.48 37.59
C PHE A 407 26.04 25.65 37.38
N GLY A 408 26.58 26.78 37.84
CA GLY A 408 28.00 27.13 37.69
C GLY A 408 28.31 28.08 36.53
N LEU A 409 27.29 28.61 35.83
CA LEU A 409 27.38 29.69 34.83
C LEU A 409 27.21 31.08 35.45
#